data_AF-T0JRA9-F1
#
_entry.id   AF-T0JRA9-F1
#
_cell.length_a   1.000
_cell.length_b   1.000
_cell.length_c   1.000
_cell.angle_alpha   90.00
_cell.angle_beta   90.00
_cell.angle_gamma   90.00
#
_symmetry.space_group_name_H-M   'P 1'
#
loop_
_entity.id
_entity.type
_entity.pdbx_description
1 polymer ?
#
loop_
_entity_poly.entity_id
_entity_poly.type
_entity_poly.pdbx_seq_one_letter_code
_entity_poly.pdbx_strand_id
1 'polypeptide(L)'
;MKIFLLLFSIFIVFGFANEKKDEKIEKQLYVPLIERYILDELKEIRIDHHRLRSDVEQRISKAEVAQTDRSARYITDTIGNIFYLIAAATSILIFAGWNSLRDIKKKTEDIVESRVEQITKKYNEKLDSLQDTLTEQSKRILENQNKIYNTQFIHSLWMRSNLETNPQSKIDIYDEILKLNSNDAEVYAYKADAVLDLDEYEWALNLSNKAIEIDDNYGYAYWQRSCANAELGNLTDAISDLELALQKSPNLRDDVENETSFDDIKDTKEFKQILAQIERGVNI
;
A
#
# COMPACT_ATOMS: atom_id res chain seq x y z
N MET A 1 0.76 56.29 117.25
CA MET A 1 0.02 57.43 117.81
C MET A 1 0.58 58.72 117.21
N LYS A 2 -0.22 59.41 116.36
CA LYS A 2 -0.27 60.86 116.01
C LYS A 2 1.05 61.61 115.62
N ILE A 3 1.17 62.17 114.39
CA ILE A 3 0.71 63.52 113.90
C ILE A 3 1.65 64.64 114.43
N PHE A 4 2.11 65.71 113.77
CA PHE A 4 1.74 66.60 112.63
C PHE A 4 3.00 67.50 112.37
N LEU A 5 3.40 67.93 111.16
CA LEU A 5 2.91 69.05 110.31
C LEU A 5 3.34 70.49 110.71
N LEU A 6 3.61 71.29 109.66
CA LEU A 6 3.31 72.73 109.45
C LEU A 6 4.41 73.81 109.61
N LEU A 7 4.75 74.38 108.44
CA LEU A 7 4.57 75.78 107.97
C LEU A 7 5.35 76.98 108.54
N PHE A 8 5.58 77.90 107.57
CA PHE A 8 5.40 79.37 107.58
C PHE A 8 6.61 80.32 107.78
N SER A 9 7.01 80.94 106.65
CA SER A 9 7.10 82.39 106.34
C SER A 9 7.90 83.42 107.17
N ILE A 10 8.67 84.24 106.42
CA ILE A 10 8.64 85.72 106.30
C ILE A 10 9.37 86.67 107.29
N PHE A 11 10.12 87.62 106.66
CA PHE A 11 10.45 89.04 106.97
C PHE A 11 11.80 89.50 107.63
N ILE A 12 12.59 90.27 106.85
CA ILE A 12 13.10 91.69 107.02
C ILE A 12 13.59 92.18 108.41
N VAL A 13 14.63 93.01 108.66
CA VAL A 13 15.86 93.62 108.07
C VAL A 13 16.51 94.51 109.20
N PHE A 14 17.81 94.85 109.06
CA PHE A 14 18.60 95.99 109.65
C PHE A 14 19.24 95.91 111.06
N GLY A 15 20.58 96.01 111.10
CA GLY A 15 21.25 97.23 111.64
C GLY A 15 22.14 97.14 112.91
N PHE A 16 23.44 97.48 112.71
CA PHE A 16 24.45 98.06 113.66
C PHE A 16 24.98 97.19 114.83
N ALA A 17 26.18 97.37 115.41
CA ALA A 17 27.55 97.85 115.09
C ALA A 17 28.30 97.94 116.45
N ASN A 18 29.64 97.92 116.44
CA ASN A 18 30.60 98.35 117.51
C ASN A 18 30.86 97.39 118.70
N GLU A 19 32.08 97.23 119.26
CA GLU A 19 33.45 97.68 118.93
C GLU A 19 34.50 97.06 119.90
N LYS A 20 35.79 97.09 119.49
CA LYS A 20 37.08 97.04 120.26
C LYS A 20 37.61 95.68 120.78
N LYS A 21 38.91 95.35 120.69
CA LYS A 21 40.14 96.05 120.25
C LYS A 21 41.28 95.01 120.04
N ASP A 22 42.31 95.44 119.29
CA ASP A 22 43.71 94.93 119.26
C ASP A 22 43.96 93.52 118.65
N GLU A 23 44.94 93.23 117.80
CA GLU A 23 45.94 93.98 117.04
C GLU A 23 46.53 93.00 116.00
N LYS A 24 46.78 93.49 114.78
CA LYS A 24 47.83 93.08 113.81
C LYS A 24 47.83 91.72 113.07
N ILE A 25 47.75 91.89 111.74
CA ILE A 25 48.57 91.28 110.65
C ILE A 25 48.13 89.87 110.22
N GLU A 26 47.99 89.49 108.95
CA GLU A 26 47.87 90.08 107.61
C GLU A 26 47.80 88.86 106.67
N LYS A 27 47.18 88.99 105.48
CA LYS A 27 47.32 88.14 104.27
C LYS A 27 46.55 86.81 104.13
N GLN A 28 45.33 86.95 103.62
CA GLN A 28 44.87 86.56 102.27
C GLN A 28 45.61 85.48 101.42
N LEU A 29 44.75 84.65 100.78
CA LEU A 29 44.78 83.98 99.44
C LEU A 29 45.38 82.56 99.26
N TYR A 30 44.58 81.57 98.76
CA TYR A 30 44.66 80.98 97.38
C TYR A 30 43.62 79.84 97.12
N VAL A 31 42.91 79.87 95.97
CA VAL A 31 41.85 78.91 95.54
C VAL A 31 42.18 78.24 94.19
N PRO A 32 43.02 77.16 94.12
CA PRO A 32 43.34 76.50 92.83
C PRO A 32 43.23 74.96 92.81
N LEU A 33 43.06 74.28 93.96
CA LEU A 33 43.27 72.82 94.05
C LEU A 33 41.99 71.98 93.79
N ILE A 34 40.82 72.46 94.20
CA ILE A 34 39.56 71.71 94.05
C ILE A 34 39.09 71.73 92.59
N GLU A 35 39.24 72.85 91.89
CA GLU A 35 38.91 72.96 90.46
C GLU A 35 39.75 72.00 89.61
N ARG A 36 41.04 71.85 89.92
CA ARG A 36 41.93 70.93 89.20
C ARG A 36 41.54 69.47 89.40
N TYR A 37 41.22 69.07 90.62
CA TYR A 37 40.78 67.69 90.92
C TYR A 37 39.46 67.35 90.20
N ILE A 38 38.47 68.26 90.25
CA ILE A 38 37.19 68.08 89.54
C ILE A 38 37.40 68.03 88.02
N LEU A 39 38.30 68.87 87.49
CA LEU A 39 38.65 68.85 86.06
C LEU A 39 39.35 67.56 85.64
N ASP A 40 40.25 67.01 86.46
CA ASP A 40 40.95 65.75 86.19
C ASP A 40 39.98 64.55 86.23
N GLU A 41 39.08 64.47 87.22
CA GLU A 41 38.02 63.45 87.28
C GLU A 41 37.04 63.57 86.10
N LEU A 42 36.62 64.79 85.73
CA LEU A 42 35.77 65.01 84.55
C LEU A 42 36.47 64.64 83.25
N LYS A 43 37.79 64.85 83.17
CA LYS A 43 38.61 64.47 82.03
C LYS A 43 38.74 62.95 81.96
N GLU A 44 38.94 62.27 83.08
CA GLU A 44 39.00 60.81 83.17
C GLU A 44 37.65 60.17 82.79
N ILE A 45 36.54 60.67 83.35
CA ILE A 45 35.18 60.24 82.98
C ILE A 45 34.92 60.46 81.48
N ARG A 46 35.38 61.59 80.90
CA ARG A 46 35.24 61.84 79.46
C ARG A 46 36.06 60.85 78.63
N ILE A 47 37.30 60.56 79.05
CA ILE A 47 38.16 59.57 78.39
C ILE A 47 37.51 58.19 78.46
N ASP A 48 36.98 57.80 79.61
CA ASP A 48 36.31 56.51 79.79
C ASP A 48 34.98 56.45 79.03
N HIS A 49 34.22 57.54 78.96
CA HIS A 49 33.03 57.63 78.12
C HIS A 49 33.39 57.49 76.62
N HIS A 50 34.49 58.11 76.18
CA HIS A 50 34.98 57.94 74.80
C HIS A 50 35.47 56.51 74.53
N ARG A 51 36.18 55.88 75.48
CA ARG A 51 36.61 54.49 75.37
C ARG A 51 35.43 53.52 75.34
N LEU A 52 34.47 53.70 76.24
CA LEU A 52 33.26 52.88 76.29
C LEU A 52 32.46 53.05 75.00
N ARG A 53 32.29 54.28 74.52
CA ARG A 53 31.63 54.54 73.23
C ARG A 53 32.39 53.87 72.08
N SER A 54 33.72 53.96 72.06
CA SER A 54 34.54 53.30 71.04
C SER A 54 34.43 51.77 71.09
N ASP A 55 34.44 51.15 72.27
CA ASP A 55 34.29 49.70 72.42
C ASP A 55 32.87 49.25 72.04
N VAL A 56 31.84 50.01 72.42
CA VAL A 56 30.45 49.77 72.01
C VAL A 56 30.30 49.90 70.49
N GLU A 57 30.83 50.97 69.89
CA GLU A 57 30.83 51.16 68.42
C GLU A 57 31.58 50.03 67.71
N GLN A 58 32.73 49.59 68.22
CA GLN A 58 33.47 48.45 67.66
C GLN A 58 32.69 47.13 67.79
N ARG A 59 32.03 46.87 68.92
CA ARG A 59 31.21 45.66 69.10
C ARG A 59 29.98 45.67 68.21
N ILE A 60 29.30 46.82 68.08
CA ILE A 60 28.16 46.99 67.17
C ILE A 60 28.60 46.74 65.73
N SER A 61 29.69 47.37 65.29
CA SER A 61 30.23 47.17 63.94
C SER A 61 30.63 45.70 63.70
N LYS A 62 31.31 45.05 64.64
CA LYS A 62 31.65 43.62 64.53
C LYS A 62 30.41 42.72 64.50
N ALA A 63 29.39 43.01 65.30
CA ALA A 63 28.14 42.27 65.31
C ALA A 63 27.35 42.45 64.01
N GLU A 64 27.31 43.67 63.47
CA GLU A 64 26.68 44.01 62.20
C GLU A 64 27.40 43.34 61.01
N VAL A 65 28.74 43.35 61.00
CA VAL A 65 29.55 42.61 60.01
C VAL A 65 29.28 41.11 60.10
N ALA A 66 29.25 40.53 61.31
CA ALA A 66 28.97 39.11 61.49
C ALA A 66 27.52 38.72 61.15
N GLN A 67 26.55 39.62 61.35
CA GLN A 67 25.17 39.42 60.91
C GLN A 67 25.05 39.51 59.39
N THR A 68 25.69 40.49 58.78
CA THR A 68 25.72 40.68 57.32
C THR A 68 26.39 39.50 56.63
N ASP A 69 27.51 39.00 57.15
CA ASP A 69 28.22 37.85 56.61
C ASP A 69 27.42 36.54 56.76
N ARG A 70 26.72 36.35 57.89
CA ARG A 70 25.76 35.23 58.03
C ARG A 70 24.60 35.34 57.05
N SER A 71 24.06 36.53 56.83
CA SER A 71 23.00 36.78 55.85
C SER A 71 23.49 36.55 54.43
N ALA A 72 24.70 37.02 54.09
CA ALA A 72 25.31 36.83 52.79
C ALA A 72 25.55 35.34 52.52
N ARG A 73 26.11 34.60 53.47
CA ARG A 73 26.28 33.14 53.38
C ARG A 73 24.94 32.41 53.19
N TYR A 74 23.92 32.75 53.97
CA TYR A 74 22.58 32.18 53.81
C TYR A 74 21.98 32.46 52.43
N ILE A 75 22.14 33.68 51.91
CA ILE A 75 21.67 34.05 50.56
C ILE A 75 22.44 33.25 49.50
N THR A 76 23.76 33.15 49.60
CA THR A 76 24.59 32.39 48.66
C THR A 76 24.22 30.90 48.68
N ASP A 77 24.05 30.30 49.85
CA ASP A 77 23.65 28.89 49.99
C ASP A 77 22.24 28.65 49.46
N THR A 78 21.29 29.55 49.71
CA THR A 78 19.92 29.45 49.19
C THR A 78 19.88 29.60 47.67
N ILE A 79 20.61 30.56 47.11
CA ILE A 79 20.73 30.74 45.66
C ILE A 79 21.38 29.49 45.02
N GLY A 80 22.45 28.97 45.63
CA GLY A 80 23.11 27.75 45.19
C GLY A 80 22.15 26.55 45.20
N ASN A 81 21.39 26.35 46.28
CA ASN A 81 20.40 25.28 46.38
C ASN A 81 19.27 25.42 45.35
N ILE A 82 18.75 26.62 45.12
CA ILE A 82 17.75 26.88 44.06
C ILE A 82 18.34 26.56 42.68
N PHE A 83 19.59 26.96 42.43
CA PHE A 83 20.28 26.67 41.18
C PHE A 83 20.43 25.16 40.96
N TYR A 84 20.82 24.40 42.01
CA TYR A 84 20.87 22.94 41.95
C TYR A 84 19.50 22.30 41.71
N LEU A 85 18.42 22.83 42.30
CA LEU A 85 17.05 22.36 42.05
C LEU A 85 16.62 22.60 40.60
N ILE A 86 16.92 23.77 40.03
CA ILE A 86 16.63 24.08 38.63
C ILE A 86 17.47 23.19 37.70
N ALA A 87 18.76 23.00 38.01
CA ALA A 87 19.65 22.11 37.25
C ALA A 87 19.16 20.65 37.28
N ALA A 88 18.70 20.16 38.43
CA ALA A 88 18.10 18.84 38.56
C ALA A 88 16.79 18.72 37.75
N ALA A 89 15.89 19.70 37.86
CA ALA A 89 14.63 19.71 37.12
C ALA A 89 14.86 19.77 35.60
N THR A 90 15.77 20.61 35.12
CA THR A 90 16.15 20.72 33.70
C THR A 90 16.79 19.44 33.18
N SER A 91 17.67 18.81 33.96
CA SER A 91 18.27 17.51 33.60
C SER A 91 17.21 16.41 33.45
N ILE A 92 16.22 16.37 34.37
CA ILE A 92 15.10 15.44 34.29
C ILE A 92 14.24 15.71 33.03
N LEU A 93 13.95 16.97 32.73
CA LEU A 93 13.17 17.35 31.54
C LEU A 93 13.90 17.01 30.24
N ILE A 94 15.21 17.23 30.15
CA ILE A 94 16.02 16.86 28.98
C ILE A 94 16.03 15.34 28.81
N PHE A 95 16.20 14.59 29.89
CA PHE A 95 16.21 13.13 29.84
C PHE A 95 14.83 12.57 29.41
N ALA A 96 13.75 13.10 29.97
CA ALA A 96 12.39 12.73 29.57
C ALA A 96 12.09 13.12 28.12
N GLY A 97 12.50 14.31 27.69
CA GLY A 97 12.35 14.80 26.32
C GLY A 97 13.12 13.97 25.30
N TRP A 98 14.37 13.58 25.63
CA TRP A 98 15.19 12.70 24.79
C TRP A 98 14.56 11.32 24.62
N ASN A 99 14.07 10.70 25.70
CA ASN A 99 13.40 9.41 25.62
C ASN A 99 12.13 9.50 24.77
N SER A 100 11.30 10.53 24.96
CA SER A 100 10.09 10.76 24.15
C SER A 100 10.39 10.95 22.67
N LEU A 101 11.40 11.78 22.32
CA LEU A 101 11.81 11.98 20.93
C LEU A 101 12.33 10.69 20.29
N ARG A 102 13.09 9.89 21.04
CA ARG A 102 13.56 8.57 20.59
C ARG A 102 12.39 7.62 20.35
N ASP A 103 11.40 7.60 21.25
CA ASP A 103 10.22 6.75 21.13
C ASP A 103 9.35 7.16 19.94
N ILE A 104 9.16 8.47 19.72
CA ILE A 104 8.46 9.01 18.54
C ILE A 104 9.20 8.61 17.28
N LYS A 105 10.52 8.83 17.20
CA LYS A 105 11.33 8.45 16.04
C LYS A 105 11.17 6.97 15.73
N LYS A 106 11.35 6.09 16.72
CA LYS A 106 11.22 4.63 16.55
C LYS A 106 9.81 4.24 16.08
N LYS A 107 8.76 4.75 16.72
CA LYS A 107 7.38 4.47 16.30
C LYS A 107 7.08 4.97 14.89
N THR A 108 7.67 6.10 14.50
CA THR A 108 7.51 6.65 13.15
C THR A 108 8.24 5.79 12.12
N GLU A 109 9.46 5.34 12.43
CA GLU A 109 10.21 4.38 11.61
C GLU A 109 9.41 3.09 11.43
N ASP A 110 8.88 2.50 12.51
CA ASP A 110 8.07 1.27 12.46
C ASP A 110 6.80 1.45 11.59
N ILE A 111 6.10 2.59 11.72
CA ILE A 111 4.89 2.87 10.92
C ILE A 111 5.25 3.05 9.44
N VAL A 112 6.33 3.78 9.15
CA VAL A 112 6.78 4.02 7.78
C VAL A 112 7.22 2.70 7.15
N GLU A 113 8.03 1.90 7.85
CA GLU A 113 8.48 0.59 7.39
C GLU A 113 7.30 -0.33 7.09
N SER A 114 6.35 -0.45 8.01
CA SER A 114 5.15 -1.28 7.80
C SER A 114 4.30 -0.79 6.62
N ARG A 115 4.13 0.54 6.46
CA ARG A 115 3.38 1.09 5.31
C ARG A 115 4.11 0.85 3.99
N VAL A 116 5.43 1.04 3.97
CA VAL A 116 6.26 0.77 2.79
C VAL A 116 6.20 -0.70 2.42
N GLU A 117 6.28 -1.60 3.40
CA GLU A 117 6.13 -3.05 3.19
C GLU A 117 4.76 -3.39 2.62
N GLN A 118 3.67 -2.86 3.19
CA GLN A 118 2.31 -3.09 2.67
C GLN A 118 2.12 -2.58 1.24
N ILE A 119 2.62 -1.37 0.94
CA ILE A 119 2.57 -0.80 -0.41
C ILE A 119 3.37 -1.67 -1.37
N THR A 120 4.58 -2.07 -0.98
CA THR A 120 5.48 -2.91 -1.79
C THR A 120 4.82 -4.26 -2.08
N LYS A 121 4.26 -4.91 -1.06
CA LYS A 121 3.52 -6.17 -1.20
C LYS A 121 2.34 -6.02 -2.16
N LYS A 122 1.50 -5.01 -1.98
CA LYS A 122 0.36 -4.75 -2.87
C LYS A 122 0.80 -4.47 -4.31
N TYR A 123 1.92 -3.79 -4.50
CA TYR A 123 2.47 -3.53 -5.84
C TYR A 123 3.00 -4.79 -6.48
N ASN A 124 3.73 -5.63 -5.73
CA ASN A 124 4.24 -6.91 -6.22
C ASN A 124 3.10 -7.86 -6.59
N GLU A 125 2.09 -8.01 -5.73
CA GLU A 125 0.89 -8.83 -6.02
C GLU A 125 0.17 -8.35 -7.29
N LYS A 126 0.04 -7.02 -7.46
CA LYS A 126 -0.57 -6.46 -8.66
C LYS A 126 0.29 -6.71 -9.90
N LEU A 127 1.61 -6.57 -9.79
CA LEU A 127 2.55 -6.80 -10.88
C LEU A 127 2.56 -8.27 -11.32
N ASP A 128 2.53 -9.20 -10.36
CA ASP A 128 2.42 -10.64 -10.61
C ASP A 128 1.10 -10.95 -11.33
N SER A 129 -0.04 -10.46 -10.81
CA SER A 129 -1.35 -10.67 -11.44
C SER A 129 -1.43 -10.09 -12.86
N LEU A 130 -0.75 -8.97 -13.11
CA LEU A 130 -0.68 -8.35 -14.42
C LEU A 130 0.18 -9.18 -15.37
N GLN A 131 1.33 -9.67 -14.90
CA GLN A 131 2.19 -10.56 -15.66
C GLN A 131 1.45 -11.85 -16.05
N ASP A 132 0.76 -12.49 -15.09
CA ASP A 132 -0.05 -13.68 -15.35
C ASP A 132 -1.13 -13.39 -16.41
N THR A 133 -1.84 -12.26 -16.28
CA THR A 133 -2.85 -11.85 -17.26
C THR A 133 -2.25 -11.65 -18.65
N LEU A 134 -1.09 -10.99 -18.75
CA LEU A 134 -0.42 -10.74 -20.03
C LEU A 134 0.08 -12.04 -20.67
N THR A 135 0.62 -12.98 -19.88
CA THR A 135 1.07 -14.28 -20.40
C THR A 135 -0.10 -15.10 -20.93
N GLU A 136 -1.21 -15.15 -20.20
CA GLU A 136 -2.43 -15.84 -20.62
C GLU A 136 -3.03 -15.19 -21.88
N GLN A 137 -3.10 -13.87 -21.93
CA GLN A 137 -3.55 -13.15 -23.13
C GLN A 137 -2.64 -13.40 -24.34
N SER A 138 -1.32 -13.38 -24.15
CA SER A 138 -0.35 -13.68 -25.20
C SER A 138 -0.53 -15.09 -25.75
N LYS A 139 -0.73 -16.08 -24.87
CA LYS A 139 -1.01 -17.46 -25.26
C LYS A 139 -2.29 -17.56 -26.09
N ARG A 140 -3.38 -16.93 -25.64
CA ARG A 140 -4.66 -16.89 -26.39
C ARG A 140 -4.53 -16.23 -27.75
N ILE A 141 -3.75 -15.14 -27.85
CA ILE A 141 -3.50 -14.46 -29.12
C ILE A 141 -2.78 -15.41 -30.08
N LEU A 142 -1.75 -16.11 -29.61
CA LEU A 142 -1.00 -17.06 -30.44
C LEU A 142 -1.87 -18.24 -30.90
N GLU A 143 -2.67 -18.81 -29.99
CA GLU A 143 -3.62 -19.88 -30.32
C GLU A 143 -4.67 -19.42 -31.34
N ASN A 144 -5.23 -18.22 -31.15
CA ASN A 144 -6.17 -17.64 -32.10
C ASN A 144 -5.52 -17.36 -33.47
N GLN A 145 -4.29 -16.85 -33.49
CA GLN A 145 -3.52 -16.64 -34.73
C GLN A 145 -3.30 -17.97 -35.46
N ASN A 146 -2.88 -19.02 -34.75
CA ASN A 146 -2.71 -20.35 -35.33
C ASN A 146 -4.03 -20.91 -35.88
N LYS A 147 -5.14 -20.72 -35.16
CA LYS A 147 -6.46 -21.14 -35.62
C LYS A 147 -6.90 -20.38 -36.88
N ILE A 148 -6.71 -19.07 -36.92
CA ILE A 148 -7.00 -18.23 -38.10
C ILE A 148 -6.15 -18.69 -39.28
N TYR A 149 -4.86 -18.91 -39.07
CA TYR A 149 -3.95 -19.39 -40.10
C TYR A 149 -4.40 -20.74 -40.65
N ASN A 150 -4.67 -21.73 -39.80
CA ASN A 150 -5.11 -23.05 -40.24
C ASN A 150 -6.44 -22.97 -41.01
N THR A 151 -7.40 -22.16 -40.54
CA THR A 151 -8.70 -21.98 -41.22
C THR A 151 -8.51 -21.34 -42.60
N GLN A 152 -7.71 -20.28 -42.69
CA GLN A 152 -7.42 -19.61 -43.95
C GLN A 152 -6.64 -20.51 -44.91
N PHE A 153 -5.73 -21.31 -44.37
CA PHE A 153 -4.94 -22.25 -45.16
C PHE A 153 -5.81 -23.38 -45.71
N ILE A 154 -6.67 -24.00 -44.89
CA ILE A 154 -7.68 -24.98 -45.33
C ILE A 154 -8.57 -24.36 -46.42
N HIS A 155 -9.05 -23.13 -46.22
CA HIS A 155 -9.85 -22.44 -47.24
C HIS A 155 -9.09 -22.24 -48.55
N SER A 156 -7.81 -21.88 -48.49
CA SER A 156 -6.98 -21.75 -49.70
C SER A 156 -6.77 -23.09 -50.42
N LEU A 157 -6.67 -24.20 -49.67
CA LEU A 157 -6.59 -25.54 -50.22
C LEU A 157 -7.89 -25.94 -50.90
N TRP A 158 -9.05 -25.64 -50.30
CA TRP A 158 -10.37 -25.81 -50.94
C TRP A 158 -10.51 -25.01 -52.24
N MET A 159 -10.09 -23.74 -52.22
CA MET A 159 -10.11 -22.94 -53.44
C MET A 159 -9.22 -23.54 -54.52
N ARG A 160 -8.06 -24.09 -54.13
CA ARG A 160 -7.15 -24.74 -55.06
C ARG A 160 -7.74 -26.04 -55.61
N SER A 161 -8.32 -26.92 -54.79
CA SER A 161 -8.91 -28.18 -55.25
C SER A 161 -10.02 -27.94 -56.28
N ASN A 162 -10.81 -26.88 -56.10
CA ASN A 162 -11.87 -26.48 -57.05
C ASN A 162 -11.34 -25.98 -58.41
N LEU A 163 -10.08 -25.51 -58.47
CA LEU A 163 -9.45 -25.05 -59.72
C LEU A 163 -8.64 -26.15 -60.41
N GLU A 164 -8.24 -27.19 -59.68
CA GLU A 164 -7.51 -28.31 -60.24
C GLU A 164 -8.44 -29.22 -61.05
N THR A 165 -8.02 -29.56 -62.26
CA THR A 165 -8.76 -30.50 -63.13
C THR A 165 -8.29 -31.94 -62.98
N ASN A 166 -7.05 -32.16 -62.53
CA ASN A 166 -6.49 -33.50 -62.35
C ASN A 166 -7.00 -34.11 -61.04
N PRO A 167 -7.69 -35.26 -61.07
CA PRO A 167 -8.22 -35.90 -59.86
C PRO A 167 -7.12 -36.31 -58.87
N GLN A 168 -5.95 -36.77 -59.35
CA GLN A 168 -4.83 -37.12 -58.47
C GLN A 168 -4.31 -35.89 -57.70
N SER A 169 -4.22 -34.73 -58.35
CA SER A 169 -3.83 -33.49 -57.68
C SER A 169 -4.88 -33.06 -56.64
N LYS A 170 -6.17 -33.26 -56.90
CA LYS A 170 -7.24 -32.99 -55.92
C LYS A 170 -7.10 -33.87 -54.69
N ILE A 171 -6.85 -35.16 -54.87
CA ILE A 171 -6.62 -36.14 -53.79
C ILE A 171 -5.47 -35.69 -52.89
N ASP A 172 -4.34 -35.28 -53.48
CA ASP A 172 -3.18 -34.80 -52.73
C ASP A 172 -3.52 -33.55 -51.90
N ILE A 173 -4.32 -32.62 -52.45
CA ILE A 173 -4.79 -31.43 -51.74
C ILE A 173 -5.72 -31.83 -50.58
N TYR A 174 -6.66 -32.76 -50.78
CA TYR A 174 -7.53 -33.24 -49.71
C TYR A 174 -6.73 -33.94 -48.61
N ASP A 175 -5.65 -34.65 -48.95
CA ASP A 175 -4.73 -35.21 -47.95
C ASP A 175 -3.97 -34.14 -47.15
N GLU A 176 -3.67 -32.99 -47.75
CA GLU A 176 -3.15 -31.83 -47.01
C GLU A 176 -4.21 -31.25 -46.06
N ILE A 177 -5.48 -31.15 -46.48
CA ILE A 177 -6.57 -30.67 -45.61
C ILE A 177 -6.78 -31.65 -44.44
N LEU A 178 -6.80 -32.96 -44.71
CA LEU A 178 -7.00 -33.99 -43.68
C LEU A 178 -5.86 -34.05 -42.65
N LYS A 179 -4.64 -33.63 -43.00
CA LYS A 179 -3.54 -33.47 -42.02
C LYS A 179 -3.81 -32.36 -41.01
N LEU A 180 -4.58 -31.34 -41.39
CA LEU A 180 -4.93 -30.19 -40.54
C LEU A 180 -6.24 -30.42 -39.78
N ASN A 181 -7.21 -31.05 -40.43
CA ASN A 181 -8.48 -31.46 -39.86
C ASN A 181 -8.79 -32.91 -40.24
N SER A 182 -8.42 -33.86 -39.38
CA SER A 182 -8.56 -35.29 -39.68
C SER A 182 -9.97 -35.84 -39.58
N ASN A 183 -10.93 -35.04 -39.10
CA ASN A 183 -12.30 -35.49 -38.83
C ASN A 183 -13.32 -34.63 -39.57
N ASP A 184 -13.16 -34.55 -40.88
CA ASP A 184 -13.97 -33.71 -41.76
C ASP A 184 -14.68 -34.56 -42.81
N ALA A 185 -15.98 -34.82 -42.58
CA ALA A 185 -16.80 -35.66 -43.47
C ALA A 185 -16.89 -35.08 -44.88
N GLU A 186 -16.90 -33.75 -45.00
CA GLU A 186 -16.94 -33.05 -46.28
C GLU A 186 -15.71 -33.41 -47.11
N VAL A 187 -14.51 -33.26 -46.52
CA VAL A 187 -13.25 -33.56 -47.21
C VAL A 187 -13.16 -35.02 -47.64
N TYR A 188 -13.62 -35.96 -46.81
CA TYR A 188 -13.64 -37.38 -47.19
C TYR A 188 -14.57 -37.67 -48.37
N ALA A 189 -15.75 -37.04 -48.43
CA ALA A 189 -16.68 -37.22 -49.55
C ALA A 189 -16.14 -36.60 -50.85
N TYR A 190 -15.60 -35.39 -50.80
CA TYR A 190 -14.98 -34.76 -51.98
C TYR A 190 -13.69 -35.47 -52.42
N LYS A 191 -12.98 -36.13 -51.49
CA LYS A 191 -11.90 -37.04 -51.86
C LYS A 191 -12.43 -38.28 -52.54
N ALA A 192 -13.55 -38.85 -52.08
CA ALA A 192 -14.20 -39.99 -52.73
C ALA A 192 -14.61 -39.64 -54.16
N ASP A 193 -15.19 -38.45 -54.38
CA ASP A 193 -15.53 -37.91 -55.71
C ASP A 193 -14.31 -37.88 -56.65
N ALA A 194 -13.20 -37.31 -56.20
CA ALA A 194 -11.96 -37.29 -56.98
C ALA A 194 -11.34 -38.69 -57.20
N VAL A 195 -11.68 -39.67 -56.37
CA VAL A 195 -11.25 -41.07 -56.53
C VAL A 195 -12.16 -41.82 -57.50
N LEU A 196 -13.45 -41.48 -57.56
CA LEU A 196 -14.37 -41.98 -58.59
C LEU A 196 -13.91 -41.53 -59.98
N ASP A 197 -13.46 -40.28 -60.12
CA ASP A 197 -12.86 -39.76 -61.36
C ASP A 197 -11.61 -40.55 -61.82
N LEU A 198 -11.00 -41.36 -60.94
CA LEU A 198 -9.87 -42.25 -61.25
C LEU A 198 -10.27 -43.72 -61.48
N ASP A 199 -11.57 -44.02 -61.49
CA ASP A 199 -12.13 -45.37 -61.59
C ASP A 199 -11.74 -46.32 -60.43
N GLU A 200 -11.29 -45.75 -59.29
CA GLU A 200 -10.87 -46.51 -58.10
C GLU A 200 -12.04 -46.70 -57.11
N TYR A 201 -13.11 -47.35 -57.59
CA TYR A 201 -14.41 -47.38 -56.91
C TYR A 201 -14.40 -48.00 -55.51
N GLU A 202 -13.60 -49.06 -55.26
CA GLU A 202 -13.46 -49.65 -53.92
C GLU A 202 -12.86 -48.66 -52.92
N TRP A 203 -11.96 -47.79 -53.38
CA TRP A 203 -11.36 -46.77 -52.53
C TRP A 203 -12.36 -45.65 -52.23
N ALA A 204 -13.11 -45.20 -53.24
CA ALA A 204 -14.19 -44.23 -53.06
C ALA A 204 -15.26 -44.74 -52.08
N LEU A 205 -15.61 -46.03 -52.14
CA LEU A 205 -16.53 -46.67 -51.20
C LEU A 205 -16.03 -46.58 -49.75
N ASN A 206 -14.76 -46.88 -49.52
CA ASN A 206 -14.14 -46.79 -48.20
C ASN A 206 -14.09 -45.35 -47.67
N LEU A 207 -13.75 -44.38 -48.52
CA LEU A 207 -13.74 -42.97 -48.16
C LEU A 207 -15.14 -42.45 -47.81
N SER A 208 -16.15 -42.84 -48.59
CA SER A 208 -17.55 -42.49 -48.35
C SER A 208 -18.06 -43.09 -47.05
N ASN A 209 -17.73 -44.35 -46.76
CA ASN A 209 -18.03 -44.97 -45.47
C ASN A 209 -17.38 -44.22 -44.31
N LYS A 210 -16.14 -43.73 -44.48
CA LYS A 210 -15.47 -42.92 -43.46
C LYS A 210 -16.17 -41.58 -43.25
N ALA A 211 -16.61 -40.92 -44.32
CA ALA A 211 -17.39 -39.69 -44.23
C ALA A 211 -18.70 -39.90 -43.45
N ILE A 212 -19.41 -41.00 -43.72
CA ILE A 212 -20.65 -41.38 -43.02
C ILE A 212 -20.41 -41.71 -41.54
N GLU A 213 -19.27 -42.34 -41.21
CA GLU A 213 -18.90 -42.60 -39.81
C GLU A 213 -18.69 -41.29 -39.02
N ILE A 214 -18.20 -40.25 -39.69
CA ILE A 214 -17.94 -38.93 -39.10
C ILE A 214 -19.23 -38.11 -38.99
N ASP A 215 -20.03 -38.07 -40.06
CA ASP A 215 -21.32 -37.39 -40.09
C ASP A 215 -22.34 -38.21 -40.89
N ASP A 216 -23.25 -38.88 -40.16
CA ASP A 216 -24.31 -39.71 -40.72
C ASP A 216 -25.45 -38.92 -41.37
N ASN A 217 -25.43 -37.59 -41.25
CA ASN A 217 -26.39 -36.69 -41.89
C ASN A 217 -25.81 -36.00 -43.13
N TYR A 218 -24.54 -36.21 -43.44
CA TYR A 218 -23.91 -35.62 -44.61
C TYR A 218 -24.36 -36.35 -45.89
N GLY A 219 -25.44 -35.87 -46.50
CA GLY A 219 -26.08 -36.52 -47.65
C GLY A 219 -25.16 -36.74 -48.86
N TYR A 220 -24.18 -35.86 -49.07
CA TYR A 220 -23.20 -36.01 -50.14
C TYR A 220 -22.28 -37.23 -49.94
N ALA A 221 -22.03 -37.68 -48.70
CA ALA A 221 -21.28 -38.91 -48.50
C ALA A 221 -22.06 -40.16 -48.96
N TYR A 222 -23.39 -40.18 -48.75
CA TYR A 222 -24.24 -41.25 -49.28
C TYR A 222 -24.33 -41.19 -50.80
N TRP A 223 -24.34 -39.99 -51.38
CA TRP A 223 -24.24 -39.81 -52.83
C TRP A 223 -22.99 -40.46 -53.39
N GLN A 224 -21.82 -40.11 -52.85
CA GLN A 224 -20.54 -40.67 -53.30
C GLN A 224 -20.47 -42.19 -53.12
N ARG A 225 -21.06 -42.71 -52.02
CA ARG A 225 -21.20 -44.15 -51.81
C ARG A 225 -22.12 -44.81 -52.85
N SER A 226 -23.22 -44.14 -53.20
CA SER A 226 -24.17 -44.64 -54.22
C SER A 226 -23.53 -44.72 -55.60
N CYS A 227 -22.73 -43.71 -55.99
CA CYS A 227 -21.96 -43.72 -57.24
C CYS A 227 -20.93 -44.86 -57.24
N ALA A 228 -20.15 -45.01 -56.16
CA ALA A 228 -19.19 -46.11 -56.04
C ALA A 228 -19.87 -47.49 -56.12
N ASN A 229 -21.02 -47.68 -55.47
CA ASN A 229 -21.77 -48.92 -55.52
C ASN A 229 -22.38 -49.18 -56.91
N ALA A 230 -22.82 -48.15 -57.62
CA ALA A 230 -23.36 -48.29 -58.96
C ALA A 230 -22.29 -48.81 -59.93
N GLU A 231 -21.10 -48.18 -59.92
CA GLU A 231 -19.95 -48.59 -60.74
C GLU A 231 -19.39 -49.97 -60.37
N LEU A 232 -19.49 -50.37 -59.10
CA LEU A 232 -19.14 -51.73 -58.65
C LEU A 232 -20.22 -52.78 -59.00
N GLY A 233 -21.38 -52.37 -59.53
CA GLY A 233 -22.50 -53.25 -59.85
C GLY A 233 -23.37 -53.67 -58.66
N ASN A 234 -23.18 -53.05 -57.49
CA ASN A 234 -23.98 -53.26 -56.28
C ASN A 234 -25.28 -52.45 -56.34
N LEU A 235 -26.14 -52.77 -57.32
CA LEU A 235 -27.32 -51.98 -57.69
C LEU A 235 -28.28 -51.70 -56.52
N THR A 236 -28.53 -52.69 -55.66
CA THR A 236 -29.45 -52.56 -54.52
C THR A 236 -28.96 -51.54 -53.50
N ASP A 237 -27.65 -51.57 -53.23
CA ASP A 237 -27.03 -50.70 -52.23
C ASP A 237 -26.88 -49.28 -52.80
N ALA A 238 -26.57 -49.16 -54.10
CA ALA A 238 -26.54 -47.89 -54.81
C ALA A 238 -27.89 -47.16 -54.74
N ILE A 239 -29.00 -47.86 -55.01
CA ILE A 239 -30.35 -47.28 -54.96
C ILE A 239 -30.71 -46.85 -53.54
N SER A 240 -30.44 -47.70 -52.53
CA SER A 240 -30.73 -47.38 -51.14
C SER A 240 -29.93 -46.17 -50.66
N ASP A 241 -28.66 -46.06 -51.05
CA ASP A 241 -27.81 -44.93 -50.69
C ASP A 241 -28.24 -43.64 -51.41
N LEU A 242 -28.67 -43.75 -52.67
CA LEU A 242 -29.21 -42.63 -53.43
C LEU A 242 -30.48 -42.06 -52.77
N GLU A 243 -31.42 -42.92 -52.35
CA GLU A 243 -32.63 -42.48 -51.63
C GLU A 243 -32.27 -41.75 -50.33
N LEU A 244 -31.31 -42.28 -49.56
CA LEU A 244 -30.81 -41.63 -48.35
C LEU A 244 -30.14 -40.29 -48.66
N ALA A 245 -29.31 -40.22 -49.70
CA ALA A 245 -28.65 -38.99 -50.14
C ALA A 245 -29.68 -37.90 -50.46
N LEU A 246 -30.74 -38.23 -51.21
CA LEU A 246 -31.79 -37.30 -51.59
C LEU A 246 -32.71 -36.88 -50.43
N GLN A 247 -32.87 -37.76 -49.43
CA GLN A 247 -33.59 -37.43 -48.20
C GLN A 247 -32.78 -36.44 -47.33
N LYS A 248 -31.47 -36.67 -47.19
CA LYS A 248 -30.57 -35.83 -46.36
C LYS A 248 -30.20 -34.52 -47.05
N SER A 249 -30.03 -34.55 -48.36
CA SER A 249 -29.59 -33.43 -49.20
C SER A 249 -30.50 -33.29 -50.42
N PRO A 250 -31.68 -32.64 -50.27
CA PRO A 250 -32.65 -32.46 -51.35
C PRO A 250 -32.12 -31.66 -52.56
N ASN A 251 -31.03 -30.92 -52.41
CA ASN A 251 -30.37 -30.20 -53.49
C ASN A 251 -29.72 -31.12 -54.53
N LEU A 252 -29.40 -32.36 -54.17
CA LEU A 252 -28.82 -33.34 -55.10
C LEU A 252 -29.82 -33.86 -56.13
N ARG A 253 -31.12 -33.57 -55.96
CA ARG A 253 -32.19 -34.01 -56.87
C ARG A 253 -31.98 -33.53 -58.31
N ASP A 254 -31.43 -32.33 -58.48
CA ASP A 254 -31.20 -31.72 -59.79
C ASP A 254 -30.03 -32.39 -60.54
N ASP A 255 -29.13 -33.05 -59.80
CA ASP A 255 -27.91 -33.67 -60.34
C ASP A 255 -28.11 -35.14 -60.75
N VAL A 256 -29.17 -35.82 -60.26
CA VAL A 256 -29.43 -37.26 -60.48
C VAL A 256 -29.46 -37.66 -61.95
N GLU A 257 -30.07 -36.85 -62.82
CA GLU A 257 -30.19 -37.19 -64.24
C GLU A 257 -28.87 -37.03 -65.00
N ASN A 258 -28.02 -36.11 -64.54
CA ASN A 258 -26.77 -35.72 -65.19
C ASN A 258 -25.58 -36.56 -64.73
N GLU A 259 -25.72 -37.28 -63.61
CA GLU A 259 -24.69 -38.15 -63.06
C GLU A 259 -24.42 -39.33 -64.00
N THR A 260 -23.15 -39.50 -64.38
CA THR A 260 -22.71 -40.57 -65.29
C THR A 260 -22.65 -41.91 -64.58
N SER A 261 -22.33 -41.89 -63.28
CA SER A 261 -22.21 -43.11 -62.47
C SER A 261 -23.48 -43.95 -62.39
N PHE A 262 -24.62 -43.34 -62.74
CA PHE A 262 -25.92 -44.00 -62.72
C PHE A 262 -26.36 -44.54 -64.09
N ASP A 263 -25.54 -44.45 -65.13
CA ASP A 263 -25.91 -44.94 -66.47
C ASP A 263 -26.30 -46.43 -66.47
N ASP A 264 -25.63 -47.24 -65.66
CA ASP A 264 -25.95 -48.68 -65.51
C ASP A 264 -27.25 -48.94 -64.75
N ILE A 265 -27.66 -48.00 -63.88
CA ILE A 265 -28.84 -48.18 -63.02
C ILE A 265 -30.07 -47.45 -63.58
N LYS A 266 -29.91 -46.54 -64.56
CA LYS A 266 -30.97 -45.74 -65.18
C LYS A 266 -32.15 -46.56 -65.68
N ASP A 267 -31.90 -47.78 -66.14
CA ASP A 267 -32.96 -48.65 -66.66
C ASP A 267 -33.76 -49.42 -65.61
N THR A 268 -33.26 -49.46 -64.39
CA THR A 268 -33.83 -50.18 -63.26
C THR A 268 -35.18 -49.56 -62.85
N LYS A 269 -36.13 -50.41 -62.44
CA LYS A 269 -37.50 -49.97 -62.12
C LYS A 269 -37.50 -49.02 -60.92
N GLU A 270 -36.67 -49.31 -59.94
CA GLU A 270 -36.48 -48.57 -58.70
C GLU A 270 -35.90 -47.17 -58.99
N PHE A 271 -34.89 -47.05 -59.84
CA PHE A 271 -34.33 -45.75 -60.25
C PHE A 271 -35.36 -44.87 -60.98
N LYS A 272 -36.14 -45.46 -61.89
CA LYS A 272 -37.27 -44.77 -62.56
C LYS A 272 -38.34 -44.30 -61.57
N GLN A 273 -38.53 -45.00 -60.45
CA GLN A 273 -39.44 -44.55 -59.39
C GLN A 273 -38.88 -43.35 -58.64
N ILE A 274 -37.58 -43.33 -58.34
CA ILE A 274 -36.91 -42.19 -57.70
C ILE A 274 -37.05 -40.94 -58.59
N LEU A 275 -36.73 -41.04 -59.89
CA LEU A 275 -36.91 -39.93 -60.83
C LEU A 275 -38.36 -39.42 -60.86
N ALA A 276 -39.34 -40.32 -60.95
CA ALA A 276 -40.74 -39.93 -60.93
C ALA A 276 -41.19 -39.29 -59.60
N GLN A 277 -40.54 -39.61 -58.48
CA GLN A 277 -40.79 -38.94 -57.18
C GLN A 277 -40.19 -37.53 -57.16
N ILE A 278 -38.99 -37.36 -57.70
CA ILE A 278 -38.33 -36.06 -57.88
C ILE A 278 -39.19 -35.13 -58.74
N GLU A 279 -39.63 -35.59 -59.92
CA GLU A 279 -40.48 -34.80 -60.84
C GLU A 279 -41.82 -34.37 -60.19
N ARG A 280 -42.38 -35.21 -59.32
CA ARG A 280 -43.64 -34.92 -58.62
C ARG A 280 -43.46 -33.98 -57.43
N GLY A 281 -42.23 -33.60 -57.09
CA GLY A 281 -41.93 -32.78 -55.92
C GLY A 281 -42.33 -33.44 -54.59
N VAL A 282 -42.46 -34.77 -54.58
CA VAL A 282 -42.80 -35.52 -53.37
C VAL A 282 -41.52 -35.69 -52.57
N ASN A 283 -41.57 -35.41 -51.26
CA ASN A 283 -40.44 -35.68 -50.39
C ASN A 283 -40.23 -37.20 -50.31
N ILE A 284 -39.03 -37.61 -50.73
CA ILE A 284 -38.45 -38.94 -50.57
C ILE A 284 -38.06 -39.13 -49.10
#